data_AF-A0A2V6U3Q7-F1
#
_entry.id   AF-A0A2V6U3Q7-F1
#
_cell.length_a   1.000
_cell.length_b   1.000
_cell.length_c   1.000
_cell.angle_alpha   90.00
_cell.angle_beta   90.00
_cell.angle_gamma   90.00
#
_symmetry.space_group_name_H-M   'P 1'
#
loop_
_entity.id
_entity.type
_entity.pdbx_description
1 polymer ?
#
loop_
_entity_poly.entity_id
_entity_poly.type
_entity_poly.pdbx_seq_one_letter_code
_entity_poly.pdbx_strand_id
1 'polypeptide(L)'
;MACTFDRHPMEVLQPDRAPLPITTLDERLELIGETGIDTTVVVAFTRAVASVEAGAFVRDALVETLKARAIVVGFNHRFGQGARGDAELLEELAGPLGFRAHIVPALMVDGITVSSSEI
;
A
#
# COMPACT_ATOMS: atom_id res chain seq x y z
N MET A 1 -3.79 10.46 -6.94
CA MET A 1 -3.58 10.35 -5.48
C MET A 1 -2.74 9.12 -5.17
N ALA A 2 -1.76 9.24 -4.29
CA ALA A 2 -1.02 8.11 -3.71
C ALA A 2 -1.41 7.90 -2.24
N CYS A 3 -1.32 6.67 -1.75
CA CYS A 3 -1.44 6.34 -0.32
C CYS A 3 -0.14 5.70 0.16
N THR A 4 0.38 6.15 1.28
CA THR A 4 1.60 5.59 1.90
C THR A 4 1.48 5.60 3.43
N PHE A 5 2.45 4.99 4.11
CA PHE A 5 2.55 5.01 5.56
C PHE A 5 3.65 5.96 6.03
N ASP A 6 3.46 6.55 7.20
CA ASP A 6 4.45 7.43 7.85
C ASP A 6 5.72 6.67 8.29
N ARG A 7 5.62 5.36 8.47
CA ARG A 7 6.69 4.45 8.90
C ARG A 7 6.51 3.07 8.29
N HIS A 8 7.56 2.25 8.29
CA HIS A 8 7.46 0.88 7.82
C HIS A 8 6.56 0.05 8.78
N PRO A 9 5.60 -0.77 8.30
CA PRO A 9 4.72 -1.55 9.17
C PRO A 9 5.43 -2.41 10.21
N MET A 10 6.61 -2.95 9.86
CA MET A 10 7.42 -3.74 10.79
C MET A 10 7.98 -2.93 11.96
N GLU A 11 8.17 -1.61 11.83
CA GLU A 11 8.58 -0.78 12.98
C GLU A 11 7.53 -0.80 14.12
N VAL A 12 6.28 -1.10 13.79
CA VAL A 12 5.17 -1.22 14.77
C VAL A 12 4.94 -2.66 15.19
N LEU A 13 5.07 -3.60 14.25
CA LEU A 13 4.72 -5.00 14.46
C LEU A 13 5.88 -5.83 15.02
N GLN A 14 7.08 -5.62 14.50
CA GLN A 14 8.31 -6.36 14.84
C GLN A 14 9.52 -5.41 14.73
N PRO A 15 9.69 -4.46 15.68
CA PRO A 15 10.68 -3.39 15.57
C PRO A 15 12.10 -3.90 15.32
N ASP A 16 12.49 -5.01 15.97
CA ASP A 16 13.82 -5.63 15.83
C ASP A 16 14.11 -6.20 14.44
N ARG A 17 13.09 -6.30 13.58
CA ARG A 17 13.18 -6.84 12.21
C ARG A 17 12.83 -5.80 11.16
N ALA A 18 12.57 -4.55 11.55
CA ALA A 18 12.24 -3.52 10.59
C ALA A 18 13.45 -3.22 9.68
N PRO A 19 13.25 -3.19 8.35
CA PRO A 19 14.31 -2.79 7.44
C PRO A 19 14.66 -1.32 7.64
N LEU A 20 15.89 -0.95 7.30
CA LEU A 20 16.26 0.46 7.22
C LEU A 20 15.54 1.10 6.03
N PRO A 21 14.95 2.29 6.19
CA PRO A 21 14.30 2.98 5.09
C PRO A 21 15.35 3.48 4.08
N ILE A 22 15.07 3.28 2.79
CA ILE A 22 15.90 3.82 1.68
C ILE A 22 15.84 5.35 1.65
N THR A 23 14.67 5.92 1.97
CA THR A 23 14.41 7.36 2.03
C THR A 23 13.61 7.72 3.28
N THR A 24 13.83 8.93 3.78
CA THR A 24 12.97 9.56 4.78
C THR A 24 11.56 9.77 4.22
N LEU A 25 10.60 10.06 5.11
CA LEU A 25 9.23 10.38 4.67
C LEU A 25 9.21 11.62 3.77
N ASP A 26 9.94 12.66 4.13
CA ASP A 26 9.96 13.92 3.38
C ASP A 26 10.52 13.74 1.96
N GLU A 27 11.66 13.05 1.82
CA GLU A 27 12.22 12.70 0.51
C GLU A 27 11.25 11.86 -0.32
N ARG A 28 10.55 10.91 0.31
CA ARG A 28 9.54 10.09 -0.38
C ARG A 28 8.37 10.92 -0.87
N LEU A 29 7.92 11.90 -0.09
CA LEU A 29 6.83 12.80 -0.48
C LEU A 29 7.25 13.72 -1.63
N GLU A 30 8.48 14.21 -1.61
CA GLU A 30 9.06 14.97 -2.72
C GLU A 30 9.10 14.14 -4.01
N LEU A 31 9.67 12.93 -3.95
CA LEU A 31 9.74 12.01 -5.08
C LEU A 31 8.35 11.65 -5.63
N ILE A 32 7.34 11.45 -4.76
CA ILE A 32 5.96 11.22 -5.21
C ILE A 32 5.42 12.47 -5.92
N GLY A 33 5.69 13.66 -5.40
CA GLY A 33 5.27 14.92 -6.02
C GLY A 33 5.82 15.13 -7.43
N GLU A 34 7.06 14.69 -7.69
CA GLU A 34 7.70 14.77 -9.00
C GLU A 34 7.02 13.89 -10.07
N THR A 35 6.25 12.87 -9.68
CA THR A 35 5.53 11.99 -10.63
C THR A 35 4.29 12.64 -11.26
N GLY A 36 3.90 13.83 -10.80
CA GLY A 36 2.65 14.49 -11.23
C GLY A 36 1.41 14.02 -10.46
N ILE A 37 1.57 13.30 -9.34
CA ILE A 37 0.47 12.95 -8.44
C ILE A 37 0.01 14.18 -7.66
N ASP A 38 -1.28 14.52 -7.75
CA ASP A 38 -1.83 15.75 -7.15
C ASP A 38 -1.86 15.75 -5.61
N THR A 39 -1.92 14.56 -4.99
CA THR A 39 -2.15 14.42 -3.55
C THR A 39 -1.60 13.10 -3.03
N THR A 40 -0.95 13.16 -1.87
CA THR A 40 -0.48 11.97 -1.15
C THR A 40 -1.15 11.91 0.22
N VAL A 41 -1.81 10.79 0.52
CA VAL A 41 -2.37 10.48 1.83
C VAL A 41 -1.34 9.68 2.61
N VAL A 42 -0.84 10.26 3.70
CA VAL A 42 0.06 9.59 4.64
C VAL A 42 -0.78 9.04 5.79
N VAL A 43 -0.82 7.72 5.89
CA VAL A 43 -1.54 7.02 6.96
C VAL A 43 -0.55 6.74 8.10
N ALA A 44 -0.91 7.18 9.31
CA ALA A 44 -0.16 6.81 10.51
C ALA A 44 -0.32 5.31 10.77
N PHE A 45 0.74 4.53 10.57
CA PHE A 45 0.66 3.09 10.81
C PHE A 45 0.74 2.82 12.31
N THR A 46 -0.32 2.23 12.86
CA THR A 46 -0.47 1.92 14.29
C THR A 46 -0.97 0.50 14.46
N ARG A 47 -0.92 -0.04 15.68
CA ARG A 47 -1.52 -1.35 15.98
C ARG A 47 -3.02 -1.39 15.69
N ALA A 48 -3.72 -0.26 15.85
CA ALA A 48 -5.14 -0.17 15.50
C ALA A 48 -5.34 -0.34 13.98
N VAL A 49 -4.56 0.37 13.15
CA VAL A 49 -4.58 0.19 11.68
C VAL A 49 -4.20 -1.25 11.30
N ALA A 50 -3.18 -1.82 11.95
CA ALA A 50 -2.74 -3.19 11.69
C ALA A 50 -3.75 -4.27 12.11
N SER A 51 -4.77 -3.92 12.91
CA SER A 51 -5.84 -4.82 13.33
C SER A 51 -7.10 -4.74 12.46
N VAL A 52 -7.11 -3.87 11.44
CA VAL A 52 -8.26 -3.73 10.54
C VAL A 52 -8.33 -4.93 9.59
N GLU A 53 -9.45 -5.63 9.57
CA GLU A 53 -9.71 -6.74 8.64
C GLU A 53 -9.59 -6.28 7.18
N ALA A 54 -9.08 -7.14 6.31
CA ALA A 54 -8.77 -6.79 4.92
C ALA A 54 -9.98 -6.23 4.14
N GLY A 55 -11.13 -6.90 4.23
CA GLY A 55 -12.36 -6.43 3.59
C GLY A 55 -12.89 -5.13 4.18
N ALA A 56 -12.74 -4.91 5.49
CA ALA A 56 -13.12 -3.66 6.15
C ALA A 56 -12.21 -2.51 5.72
N PHE A 57 -10.91 -2.76 5.56
CA PHE A 57 -9.98 -1.76 5.04
C PHE A 57 -10.39 -1.28 3.63
N VAL A 58 -10.68 -2.20 2.70
CA VAL A 58 -11.09 -1.83 1.34
C VAL A 58 -12.42 -1.08 1.35
N ARG A 59 -13.44 -1.62 2.03
CA ARG A 59 -14.77 -1.02 2.07
C ARG A 59 -14.76 0.34 2.78
N ASP A 60 -14.27 0.39 4.01
CA ASP A 60 -14.48 1.55 4.88
C ASP A 60 -13.46 2.66 4.58
N ALA A 61 -12.18 2.31 4.39
CA ALA A 61 -11.15 3.29 4.12
C ALA A 61 -11.08 3.69 2.64
N LEU A 62 -10.98 2.73 1.72
CA LEU A 62 -10.73 3.06 0.31
C LEU A 62 -12.01 3.47 -0.41
N VAL A 63 -13.10 2.73 -0.23
CA VAL A 63 -14.36 2.97 -0.96
C VAL A 63 -15.22 4.01 -0.25
N GLU A 64 -15.48 3.88 1.05
CA GLU A 64 -16.39 4.79 1.74
C GLU A 64 -15.75 6.11 2.15
N THR A 65 -14.50 6.10 2.63
CA THR A 65 -13.83 7.33 3.07
C THR A 65 -13.18 8.05 1.88
N LEU A 66 -12.32 7.36 1.12
CA LEU A 66 -11.59 7.97 0.01
C LEU A 66 -12.40 8.04 -1.30
N LYS A 67 -13.58 7.40 -1.36
CA LYS A 67 -14.43 7.35 -2.57
C LYS A 67 -13.68 6.86 -3.81
N ALA A 68 -12.75 5.92 -3.62
CA ALA A 68 -11.94 5.37 -4.70
C ALA A 68 -12.81 4.72 -5.78
N ARG A 69 -12.59 5.10 -7.04
CA ARG A 69 -13.24 4.50 -8.23
C ARG A 69 -12.34 3.51 -8.95
N ALA A 70 -11.03 3.67 -8.79
CA ALA A 70 -10.01 2.76 -9.28
C ALA A 70 -8.91 2.66 -8.23
N ILE A 71 -8.37 1.47 -8.03
CA ILE A 71 -7.31 1.16 -7.08
C ILE A 71 -6.22 0.45 -7.85
N VAL A 72 -5.01 1.00 -7.79
CA VAL A 72 -3.81 0.47 -8.47
C VAL A 72 -2.84 -0.03 -7.42
N VAL A 73 -2.43 -1.30 -7.50
CA VAL A 73 -1.49 -1.92 -6.56
C VAL A 73 -0.45 -2.75 -7.30
N GLY A 74 0.72 -2.96 -6.69
CA GLY A 74 1.71 -3.91 -7.19
C GLY A 74 1.28 -5.36 -6.96
N PHE A 75 1.81 -6.28 -7.76
CA PHE A 75 1.56 -7.73 -7.67
C PHE A 75 1.80 -8.33 -6.27
N ASN A 76 2.71 -7.76 -5.49
CA ASN A 76 3.08 -8.22 -4.16
C ASN A 76 2.37 -7.45 -3.03
N HIS A 77 1.35 -6.65 -3.35
CA HIS A 77 0.65 -5.85 -2.36
C HIS A 77 -0.08 -6.73 -1.34
N ARG A 78 0.11 -6.42 -0.06
CA ARG A 78 -0.59 -7.06 1.06
C ARG A 78 -1.22 -6.00 1.96
N PHE A 79 -2.41 -6.29 2.48
CA PHE A 79 -3.15 -5.36 3.33
C PHE A 79 -4.01 -6.08 4.37
N GLY A 80 -4.59 -5.31 5.28
CA GLY A 80 -5.41 -5.81 6.37
C GLY A 80 -4.65 -6.59 7.43
N GLN A 81 -5.40 -7.04 8.44
CA GLN A 81 -4.86 -7.70 9.62
C GLN A 81 -4.06 -8.93 9.23
N GLY A 82 -2.83 -9.00 9.75
CA GLY A 82 -1.92 -10.11 9.48
C GLY A 82 -1.57 -10.28 8.01
N ALA A 83 -1.66 -9.20 7.21
CA ALA A 83 -1.42 -9.21 5.78
C ALA A 83 -2.29 -10.25 5.04
N ARG A 84 -3.53 -10.47 5.51
CA ARG A 84 -4.45 -11.48 4.96
C ARG A 84 -5.09 -11.08 3.63
N GLY A 85 -5.13 -9.79 3.31
CA GLY A 85 -5.54 -9.31 2.00
C GLY A 85 -4.38 -9.25 1.03
N ASP A 86 -4.68 -9.49 -0.24
CA ASP A 86 -3.75 -9.42 -1.37
C ASP A 86 -4.45 -8.95 -2.65
N ALA A 87 -3.68 -8.92 -3.74
CA ALA A 87 -4.14 -8.49 -5.04
C ALA A 87 -5.38 -9.27 -5.52
N GLU A 88 -5.43 -10.58 -5.30
CA GLU A 88 -6.58 -11.43 -5.69
C GLU A 88 -7.83 -11.05 -4.90
N LEU A 89 -7.73 -10.95 -3.57
CA LEU A 89 -8.85 -10.46 -2.75
C LEU A 89 -9.32 -9.06 -3.17
N LEU A 90 -8.40 -8.17 -3.57
CA LEU A 90 -8.76 -6.84 -4.04
C LEU A 90 -9.57 -6.89 -5.34
N GLU A 91 -9.23 -7.79 -6.28
CA GLU A 91 -10.01 -8.01 -7.51
C GLU A 91 -11.40 -8.57 -7.19
N GLU A 92 -11.49 -9.55 -6.30
CA GLU A 92 -12.76 -10.16 -5.87
C GLU A 92 -13.71 -9.11 -5.27
N LEU A 93 -13.17 -8.17 -4.50
CA LEU A 93 -13.93 -7.09 -3.85
C LEU A 93 -14.31 -5.96 -4.81
N ALA A 94 -13.67 -5.84 -5.97
CA ALA A 94 -13.86 -4.74 -6.91
C ALA A 94 -15.30 -4.63 -7.44
N GLY A 95 -15.85 -5.74 -7.91
CA GLY A 95 -17.22 -5.81 -8.41
C GLY A 95 -18.27 -5.47 -7.34
N PRO A 96 -18.32 -6.20 -6.22
CA PRO A 96 -19.29 -5.96 -5.15
C PRO A 96 -19.24 -4.55 -4.54
N LEU A 97 -18.05 -3.95 -4.48
CA LEU A 97 -17.85 -2.62 -3.88
C LEU A 97 -17.83 -1.47 -4.91
N GLY A 98 -18.00 -1.76 -6.20
CA GLY A 98 -18.17 -0.74 -7.24
C GLY A 98 -16.92 0.08 -7.56
N PHE A 99 -15.74 -0.55 -7.56
CA PHE A 99 -14.48 0.05 -8.00
C PHE A 99 -13.77 -0.82 -9.05
N ARG A 100 -12.69 -0.31 -9.66
CA ARG A 100 -11.82 -1.07 -10.56
C ARG A 100 -10.49 -1.40 -9.88
N ALA A 101 -10.08 -2.66 -9.89
CA ALA A 101 -8.74 -3.05 -9.46
C ALA A 101 -7.79 -3.11 -10.66
N HIS A 102 -6.57 -2.61 -10.49
CA HIS A 102 -5.48 -2.71 -11.47
C HIS A 102 -4.21 -3.21 -10.78
N ILE A 103 -3.75 -4.39 -11.18
CA ILE A 103 -2.57 -5.02 -10.61
C ILE A 103 -1.42 -4.78 -11.56
N VAL A 104 -0.39 -4.09 -11.07
CA VAL A 104 0.84 -3.82 -11.83
C VAL A 104 1.79 -5.00 -11.63
N PRO A 105 2.23 -5.66 -12.72
CA PRO A 105 3.16 -6.79 -12.64
C PRO A 105 4.53 -6.35 -12.11
N ALA A 106 5.33 -7.34 -11.70
CA ALA A 106 6.71 -7.10 -11.27
C ALA A 106 7.55 -6.45 -12.39
N LEU A 107 8.35 -5.44 -12.03
CA LEU A 107 9.39 -4.92 -12.90
C LEU A 107 10.67 -5.73 -12.70
N MET A 108 11.26 -6.18 -13.81
CA MET A 108 12.51 -6.93 -13.84
C MET A 108 13.60 -6.09 -14.52
N VAL A 109 14.76 -5.98 -13.89
CA VAL A 109 15.97 -5.36 -14.45
C VAL A 109 17.10 -6.36 -14.31
N ASP A 110 17.77 -6.71 -15.42
CA ASP A 110 18.84 -7.71 -15.46
C ASP A 110 18.47 -9.07 -14.83
N GLY A 111 17.19 -9.45 -14.91
CA GLY A 111 16.68 -10.70 -14.34
C GLY A 111 16.40 -10.64 -12.83
N ILE A 112 16.58 -9.49 -12.19
CA ILE A 112 16.28 -9.25 -10.77
C ILE A 112 14.99 -8.45 -10.65
N THR A 113 14.13 -8.81 -9.71
CA THR A 113 12.92 -8.05 -9.39
C THR A 113 13.29 -6.76 -8.68
N VAL A 114 12.85 -5.62 -9.21
CA VAL A 114 13.05 -4.32 -8.56
C VAL A 114 12.15 -4.25 -7.31
N SER A 115 12.76 -4.17 -6.13
CA SER A 115 12.06 -4.04 -4.85
C SER A 115 12.92 -3.33 -3.81
N SER A 116 12.32 -2.76 -2.76
CA SER A 116 13.07 -2.10 -1.67
C SER A 116 14.02 -3.03 -0.91
N SER A 117 13.84 -4.35 -0.98
CA SER A 117 14.73 -5.30 -0.32
C SER A 117 15.99 -5.60 -1.13
N GLU A 118 16.00 -5.29 -2.43
CA GLU A 118 17.11 -5.55 -3.36
C GLU A 118 17.96 -4.29 -3.64
N ILE A 119 17.65 -3.17 -2.97
CA ILE A 119 18.36 -1.88 -3.05
C ILE A 119 19.10 -1.67 -1.72
#